data_AF-A0A657ARV7-F1
#
_entry.id   AF-A0A657ARV7-F1
#
_cell.length_a   1.000
_cell.length_b   1.000
_cell.length_c   1.000
_cell.angle_alpha   90.00
_cell.angle_beta   90.00
_cell.angle_gamma   90.00
#
_symmetry.space_group_name_H-M   'P 1'
#
loop_
_entity.id
_entity.type
_entity.pdbx_description
1 polymer ?
#
loop_
_entity_poly.entity_id
_entity_poly.type
_entity_poly.pdbx_seq_one_letter_code
_entity_poly.pdbx_strand_id
1 'polypeptide(L)'
;MAGASPVGTSLATFSGQFNNGNIDILFMPALAYNTFELYHGLGDKGGILDYRLYYGMLQTITKKDNFPADFGNKMRKYVVGRLKAINKLVADAEKEIPAKYWIKTNEETKKELVKFSRDIRLALKAEGKMDPKALKLLWKIRCAENPSASECATPE
;
A
#
# COMPACT_ATOMS: atom_id res chain seq x y z
N MET A 1 14.69 -10.70 -4.36
CA MET A 1 13.26 -11.03 -4.60
C MET A 1 12.54 -10.09 -5.58
N ALA A 2 13.18 -9.08 -6.16
CA ALA A 2 12.58 -8.24 -7.23
C ALA A 2 13.62 -7.68 -8.23
N GLY A 3 14.89 -8.10 -8.13
CA GLY A 3 16.02 -7.40 -8.76
C GLY A 3 16.35 -6.02 -8.18
N ALA A 4 15.45 -5.42 -7.40
CA ALA A 4 15.66 -4.14 -6.73
C ALA A 4 16.51 -4.24 -5.45
N SER A 5 17.20 -3.15 -5.12
CA SER A 5 17.95 -2.98 -3.87
C SER A 5 17.18 -2.07 -2.91
N PRO A 6 16.97 -2.46 -1.63
CA PRO A 6 16.29 -1.60 -0.67
C PRO A 6 17.17 -0.40 -0.28
N VAL A 7 16.56 0.78 -0.17
CA VAL A 7 17.21 2.00 0.31
C VAL A 7 16.68 2.33 1.71
N GLY A 8 17.59 2.55 2.66
CA GLY A 8 17.24 2.95 4.02
C GLY A 8 16.59 4.34 4.03
N THR A 9 15.34 4.40 4.48
CA THR A 9 14.55 5.64 4.52
C THR A 9 13.67 5.73 5.76
N SER A 10 13.11 6.92 6.00
CA SER A 10 12.20 7.24 7.10
C SER A 10 11.12 8.20 6.60
N LEU A 11 10.06 8.39 7.39
CA LEU A 11 9.00 9.39 7.10
C LEU A 11 9.54 10.83 6.95
N ALA A 12 10.74 11.12 7.47
CA ALA A 12 11.36 12.43 7.36
C ALA A 12 12.29 12.57 6.14
N THR A 13 12.75 11.47 5.55
CA THR A 13 13.82 11.49 4.54
C THR A 13 13.40 10.99 3.16
N PHE A 14 12.30 10.23 3.06
CA PHE A 14 11.93 9.55 1.81
C PHE A 14 11.67 10.52 0.66
N SER A 15 11.05 11.67 0.93
CA SER A 15 10.66 12.63 -0.11
C SER A 15 11.88 13.26 -0.75
N GLY A 16 12.82 13.74 0.06
CA GLY A 16 14.10 14.27 -0.43
C GLY A 16 14.93 13.22 -1.16
N GLN A 17 14.96 11.98 -0.67
CA GLN A 17 15.68 10.89 -1.36
C GLN A 17 15.06 10.57 -2.72
N PHE A 18 13.73 10.49 -2.82
CA PHE A 18 13.03 10.28 -4.09
C PHE A 18 13.19 11.45 -5.05
N ASN A 19 12.98 12.68 -4.56
CA ASN A 19 13.07 13.90 -5.37
C ASN A 19 14.48 14.17 -5.92
N ASN A 20 15.52 13.70 -5.23
CA ASN A 20 16.91 13.80 -5.68
C ASN A 20 17.38 12.58 -6.50
N GLY A 21 16.52 11.60 -6.77
CA GLY A 21 16.86 10.42 -7.57
C GLY A 21 17.67 9.35 -6.83
N ASN A 22 17.75 9.40 -5.50
CA ASN A 22 18.38 8.34 -4.69
C ASN A 22 17.48 7.11 -4.54
N ILE A 23 16.18 7.25 -4.82
CA ILE A 23 15.17 6.19 -4.81
C ILE A 23 14.43 6.25 -6.16
N ASP A 24 14.47 5.17 -6.92
CA ASP A 24 13.78 5.08 -8.21
C ASP A 24 12.29 4.76 -8.07
N ILE A 25 11.93 3.94 -7.07
CA ILE A 25 10.57 3.45 -6.85
C ILE A 25 10.18 3.71 -5.41
N LEU A 26 9.06 4.42 -5.24
CA LEU A 26 8.50 4.77 -3.94
C LEU A 26 7.05 4.32 -3.83
N PHE A 27 6.72 3.65 -2.72
CA PHE A 27 5.35 3.26 -2.39
C PHE A 27 4.68 4.33 -1.53
N MET A 28 3.76 5.11 -2.12
CA MET A 28 3.01 6.15 -1.42
C MET A 28 1.54 6.20 -1.85
N PRO A 29 0.61 6.65 -0.97
CA PRO A 29 -0.74 6.97 -1.39
C PRO A 29 -0.76 8.25 -2.23
N ALA A 30 -1.80 8.45 -3.02
CA ALA A 30 -1.96 9.65 -3.86
C ALA A 30 -1.81 10.97 -3.10
N LEU A 31 -2.22 11.02 -1.84
CA LEU A 31 -2.07 12.21 -0.97
C LEU A 31 -0.62 12.70 -0.85
N ALA A 32 0.35 11.79 -0.96
CA ALA A 32 1.75 12.14 -0.82
C ALA A 32 2.28 12.98 -1.99
N TYR A 33 1.63 12.89 -3.16
CA TYR A 33 2.07 13.56 -4.39
C TYR A 33 2.26 15.07 -4.18
N ASN A 34 1.23 15.75 -3.68
CA ASN A 34 1.30 17.18 -3.37
C ASN A 34 1.99 17.45 -2.03
N THR A 35 1.66 16.67 -0.99
CA THR A 35 2.13 16.90 0.39
C THR A 35 3.66 16.87 0.52
N PHE A 36 4.32 15.99 -0.26
CA PHE A 36 5.77 15.82 -0.24
C PHE A 36 6.44 16.25 -1.55
N GLU A 37 5.69 16.94 -2.41
CA GLU A 37 6.17 17.48 -3.68
C GLU A 37 6.85 16.42 -4.55
N LEU A 38 6.30 15.21 -4.58
CA LEU A 38 6.89 14.05 -5.27
C LEU A 38 6.93 14.23 -6.80
N TYR A 39 6.22 15.23 -7.31
CA TYR A 39 6.31 15.65 -8.71
C TYR A 39 7.72 16.09 -9.12
N HIS A 40 8.57 16.53 -8.19
CA HIS A 40 9.98 16.80 -8.46
C HIS A 40 10.75 15.53 -8.82
N GLY A 41 10.58 14.45 -8.05
CA GLY A 41 11.19 13.15 -8.35
C GLY A 41 10.62 12.47 -9.58
N LEU A 42 9.31 12.66 -9.84
CA LEU A 42 8.71 12.16 -11.07
C LEU A 42 9.25 12.89 -12.31
N GLY A 43 9.43 14.22 -12.24
CA GLY A 43 9.93 15.02 -13.36
C GLY A 43 9.16 14.78 -14.65
N ASP A 44 9.86 14.56 -15.75
CA ASP A 44 9.28 14.26 -17.07
C ASP A 44 9.37 12.77 -17.47
N LYS A 45 10.07 11.94 -16.68
CA LYS A 45 10.32 10.52 -17.00
C LYS A 45 9.65 9.54 -16.04
N GLY A 46 9.19 10.02 -14.89
CA GLY A 46 8.52 9.20 -13.89
C GLY A 46 7.04 9.04 -14.17
N GLY A 47 6.45 8.08 -13.47
CA GLY A 47 5.00 7.86 -13.48
C GLY A 47 4.53 7.06 -12.28
N ILE A 48 3.22 6.91 -12.18
CA ILE A 48 2.49 6.29 -11.11
C ILE A 48 1.67 5.18 -11.74
N LEU A 49 1.93 3.94 -11.32
CA LEU A 49 1.14 2.80 -11.77
C LEU A 49 -0.29 2.91 -11.24
N ASP A 50 -1.29 2.73 -12.11
CA ASP A 50 -2.70 2.66 -11.74
C ASP A 50 -3.09 1.33 -11.08
N TYR A 51 -2.16 0.75 -10.31
CA TYR A 51 -2.31 -0.52 -9.65
C TYR A 51 -1.90 -0.44 -8.19
N ARG A 52 -2.74 -0.99 -7.30
CA ARG A 52 -2.52 -0.97 -5.85
C ARG A 52 -1.56 -2.09 -5.45
N LEU A 53 -0.26 -1.79 -5.52
CA LEU A 53 0.81 -2.74 -5.16
C LEU A 53 0.94 -2.98 -3.65
N TYR A 54 0.56 -2.02 -2.82
CA TYR A 54 0.71 -2.12 -1.39
C TYR A 54 -0.46 -1.48 -0.65
N TYR A 55 -0.68 -1.94 0.57
CA TYR A 55 -1.65 -1.34 1.50
C TYR A 55 -0.89 -0.74 2.68
N GLY A 56 -0.74 0.59 2.67
CA GLY A 56 -0.17 1.33 3.79
C GLY A 56 -1.16 1.41 4.95
N MET A 57 -0.72 1.00 6.15
CA MET A 57 -1.51 1.11 7.38
C MET A 57 -0.76 1.95 8.41
N LEU A 58 -1.47 2.91 9.01
CA LEU A 58 -1.03 3.59 10.22
C LEU A 58 -1.88 3.08 11.39
N GLN A 59 -1.21 2.78 12.51
CA GLN A 59 -1.88 2.33 13.73
C GLN A 59 -1.75 3.42 14.79
N THR A 60 -2.90 3.86 15.33
CA THR A 60 -2.92 4.75 16.49
C THR A 60 -2.99 3.91 17.75
N ILE A 61 -1.99 4.03 18.62
CA ILE A 61 -1.90 3.30 19.88
C ILE A 61 -2.23 4.27 21.01
N THR A 62 -3.06 3.82 21.94
CA THR A 62 -3.49 4.60 23.10
C THR A 62 -3.01 3.93 24.37
N LYS A 63 -2.43 4.70 25.30
CA LYS A 63 -2.09 4.19 26.63
C LYS A 63 -3.38 4.12 27.45
N LYS A 64 -3.98 2.93 27.52
CA LYS A 64 -5.34 2.70 28.03
C LYS A 64 -5.61 3.40 29.37
N ASP A 65 -4.67 3.33 30.31
CA ASP A 65 -4.83 3.87 31.66
C ASP A 65 -4.86 5.42 31.73
N ASN A 66 -4.51 6.10 30.63
CA ASN A 66 -4.59 7.55 30.52
C ASN A 66 -5.94 8.02 29.92
N PHE A 67 -6.85 7.12 29.58
CA PHE A 67 -8.12 7.43 28.92
C PHE A 67 -9.30 6.74 29.61
N PRO A 68 -10.53 7.28 29.45
CA PRO A 68 -11.74 6.60 29.91
C PRO A 68 -11.84 5.17 29.34
N ALA A 69 -12.43 4.24 30.11
CA ALA A 69 -12.51 2.82 29.76
C ALA A 69 -13.16 2.56 28.37
N ASP A 70 -14.06 3.44 27.93
CA ASP A 70 -14.77 3.32 26.66
C ASP A 70 -14.13 4.11 25.50
N PHE A 71 -13.03 4.83 25.74
CA PHE A 71 -12.39 5.69 24.75
C PHE A 71 -12.02 4.93 23.47
N GLY A 72 -11.37 3.78 23.59
CA GLY A 72 -10.98 2.98 22.43
C GLY A 72 -12.17 2.51 21.60
N ASN A 73 -13.31 2.22 22.21
CA ASN A 73 -14.53 1.84 21.50
C ASN A 73 -15.16 3.04 20.79
N LYS A 74 -15.20 4.21 21.46
CA LYS A 74 -15.65 5.48 20.85
C LYS A 74 -14.79 5.87 19.66
N MET A 75 -13.46 5.80 19.80
CA MET A 75 -12.53 6.13 18.71
C MET A 75 -12.68 5.19 17.52
N ARG A 76 -12.82 3.88 17.73
CA ARG A 76 -13.08 2.94 16.62
C ARG A 76 -14.38 3.26 15.88
N LYS A 77 -15.48 3.52 16.61
CA LYS A 77 -16.77 3.91 16.01
C LYS A 77 -16.63 5.21 15.20
N TYR A 78 -15.93 6.20 15.76
CA TYR A 78 -15.67 7.46 15.08
C TYR A 78 -14.86 7.28 13.79
N VAL A 79 -13.75 6.52 13.83
CA VAL A 79 -12.92 6.27 12.64
C VAL A 79 -13.70 5.54 11.55
N VAL A 80 -14.49 4.52 11.91
CA VAL A 80 -15.37 3.81 10.96
C VAL A 80 -16.39 4.76 10.34
N GLY A 81 -16.98 5.67 11.13
CA GLY A 81 -17.89 6.70 10.63
C GLY A 81 -17.26 7.68 9.63
N ARG A 82 -15.92 7.78 9.59
CA ARG A 82 -15.18 8.67 8.70
C ARG A 82 -14.69 8.02 7.40
N LEU A 83 -14.92 6.72 7.19
CA LEU A 83 -14.43 6.02 6.00
C LEU A 83 -14.89 6.68 4.70
N LYS A 84 -16.13 7.19 4.63
CA LYS A 84 -16.62 7.93 3.45
C LYS A 84 -15.80 9.19 3.16
N ALA A 85 -15.45 9.95 4.21
CA ALA A 85 -14.64 11.15 4.07
C ALA A 85 -13.19 10.82 3.66
N ILE A 86 -12.62 9.74 4.21
CA ILE A 86 -11.29 9.26 3.85
C ILE A 86 -11.26 8.82 2.38
N ASN A 87 -12.27 8.07 1.92
CA ASN A 87 -12.36 7.65 0.51
C ASN A 87 -12.49 8.85 -0.43
N LYS A 88 -13.28 9.87 -0.05
CA LYS A 88 -13.37 11.12 -0.83
C LYS A 88 -12.01 11.82 -0.92
N LEU A 89 -11.30 11.92 0.20
CA LEU A 89 -10.01 12.57 0.27
C LEU A 89 -8.95 11.86 -0.60
N VAL A 90 -8.96 10.53 -0.68
CA VAL A 90 -8.12 9.78 -1.63
C VAL A 90 -8.54 10.07 -3.08
N ALA A 91 -9.83 10.00 -3.39
CA ALA A 91 -10.32 10.22 -4.75
C ALA A 91 -10.08 11.65 -5.26
N ASP A 92 -10.14 12.64 -4.38
CA ASP A 92 -9.83 14.03 -4.72
C ASP A 92 -8.32 14.18 -4.97
N ALA A 93 -7.46 13.60 -4.12
CA ALA A 93 -6.01 13.61 -4.33
C ALA A 93 -5.60 12.90 -5.63
N GLU A 94 -6.25 11.79 -6.00
CA GLU A 94 -6.00 11.12 -7.28
C GLU A 94 -6.36 12.00 -8.49
N LYS A 95 -7.42 12.82 -8.39
CA LYS A 95 -7.83 13.75 -9.44
C LYS A 95 -6.91 14.95 -9.59
N GLU A 96 -6.25 15.37 -8.52
CA GLU A 96 -5.27 16.46 -8.55
C GLU A 96 -3.98 16.06 -9.27
N ILE A 97 -3.68 14.76 -9.37
CA ILE A 97 -2.49 14.26 -10.07
C ILE A 97 -2.67 14.42 -11.59
N PRO A 98 -1.76 15.15 -12.28
CA PRO A 98 -1.81 15.30 -13.73
C PRO A 98 -1.86 13.97 -14.48
N ALA A 99 -2.73 13.88 -15.49
CA ALA A 99 -2.94 12.69 -16.31
C ALA A 99 -1.64 12.10 -16.88
N LYS A 100 -0.64 12.94 -17.20
CA LYS A 100 0.66 12.53 -17.74
C LYS A 100 1.44 11.57 -16.84
N TYR A 101 1.19 11.59 -15.53
CA TYR A 101 1.89 10.72 -14.59
C TYR A 101 1.26 9.34 -14.48
N TRP A 102 0.00 9.14 -14.87
CA TRP A 102 -0.66 7.85 -14.71
C TRP A 102 -0.24 6.86 -15.80
N ILE A 103 0.38 5.77 -15.38
CA ILE A 103 0.73 4.64 -16.23
C ILE A 103 -0.38 3.60 -16.11
N LYS A 104 -1.12 3.39 -17.21
CA LYS A 104 -2.19 2.40 -17.27
C LYS A 104 -1.65 0.99 -17.41
N THR A 105 -2.01 0.12 -16.48
CA THR A 105 -1.67 -1.31 -16.52
C THR A 105 -2.66 -2.08 -17.39
N ASN A 106 -2.14 -2.86 -18.34
CA ASN A 106 -2.96 -3.78 -19.12
C ASN A 106 -3.24 -5.07 -18.31
N GLU A 107 -4.14 -5.92 -18.82
CA GLU A 107 -4.55 -7.13 -18.11
C GLU A 107 -3.41 -8.15 -17.93
N GLU A 108 -2.44 -8.18 -18.83
CA GLU A 108 -1.25 -9.04 -18.71
C GLU A 108 -0.37 -8.59 -17.55
N THR A 109 -0.01 -7.29 -17.50
CA THR A 109 0.74 -6.69 -16.40
C THR A 109 0.04 -6.90 -15.06
N LYS A 110 -1.29 -6.73 -14.99
CA LYS A 110 -2.04 -6.98 -13.75
C LYS A 110 -1.90 -8.43 -13.28
N LYS A 111 -1.97 -9.42 -14.18
CA LYS A 111 -1.78 -10.84 -13.84
C LYS A 111 -0.36 -11.11 -13.34
N GLU A 112 0.64 -10.51 -13.97
CA GLU A 112 2.04 -10.61 -13.52
C GLU A 112 2.22 -10.01 -12.13
N LEU A 113 1.65 -8.84 -11.86
CA LEU A 113 1.70 -8.19 -10.55
C LEU A 113 1.01 -9.01 -9.45
N VAL A 114 -0.11 -9.67 -9.76
CA VAL A 114 -0.79 -10.59 -8.84
C VAL A 114 0.12 -11.79 -8.51
N LYS A 115 0.71 -12.42 -9.55
CA LYS A 115 1.65 -13.52 -9.37
C LYS A 115 2.86 -13.10 -8.54
N PHE A 116 3.46 -11.96 -8.90
CA PHE A 116 4.61 -11.40 -8.21
C PHE A 116 4.33 -11.11 -6.72
N SER A 117 3.16 -10.53 -6.42
CA SER A 117 2.73 -10.28 -5.04
C SER A 117 2.60 -11.57 -4.23
N ARG A 118 2.16 -12.66 -4.86
CA ARG A 118 2.09 -13.99 -4.23
C ARG A 118 3.47 -14.57 -3.98
N ASP A 119 4.35 -14.51 -4.96
CA ASP A 119 5.72 -15.03 -4.85
C ASP A 119 6.48 -14.34 -3.71
N ILE A 120 6.28 -13.02 -3.54
CA ILE A 120 6.82 -12.26 -2.39
C ILE A 120 6.29 -12.83 -1.06
N ARG A 121 4.98 -13.07 -0.93
CA ARG A 121 4.39 -13.60 0.32
C ARG A 121 4.94 -14.99 0.66
N LEU A 122 5.05 -15.86 -0.34
CA LEU A 122 5.59 -17.22 -0.15
C LEU A 122 7.07 -17.20 0.24
N ALA A 123 7.86 -16.32 -0.37
CA ALA A 123 9.27 -16.18 -0.01
C ALA A 123 9.44 -15.59 1.40
N LEU A 124 8.68 -14.55 1.76
CA LEU A 124 8.68 -14.01 3.12
C LEU A 124 8.19 -15.02 4.16
N LYS A 125 7.26 -15.92 3.80
CA LYS A 125 6.86 -17.06 4.62
C LYS A 125 8.04 -18.01 4.85
N ALA A 126 8.76 -18.38 3.78
CA ALA A 126 9.90 -19.29 3.84
C ALA A 126 11.04 -18.70 4.70
N GLU A 127 11.22 -17.39 4.70
CA GLU A 127 12.18 -16.66 5.54
C GLU A 127 11.69 -16.44 6.99
N GLY A 128 10.48 -16.88 7.34
CA GLY A 128 9.90 -16.70 8.67
C GLY A 128 9.54 -15.24 9.01
N LYS A 129 9.42 -14.37 8.00
CA LYS A 129 9.08 -12.95 8.15
C LYS A 129 7.57 -12.68 8.19
N MET A 130 6.76 -13.68 7.83
CA MET A 130 5.30 -13.60 7.86
C MET A 130 4.71 -14.75 8.68
N ASP A 131 3.72 -14.43 9.52
CA ASP A 131 3.03 -15.42 10.35
C ASP A 131 2.16 -16.34 9.46
N PRO A 132 2.32 -17.68 9.56
CA PRO A 132 1.56 -18.61 8.72
C PRO A 132 0.04 -18.57 8.92
N LYS A 133 -0.44 -18.24 10.13
CA LYS A 133 -1.89 -18.11 10.39
C LYS A 133 -2.44 -16.86 9.72
N ALA A 134 -1.69 -15.74 9.76
CA ALA A 134 -2.08 -14.51 9.08
C ALA A 134 -2.15 -14.70 7.57
N LEU A 135 -1.16 -15.37 6.96
CA LEU A 135 -1.16 -15.70 5.53
C LEU A 135 -2.37 -16.55 5.14
N LYS A 136 -2.63 -17.63 5.89
CA LYS A 136 -3.77 -18.51 5.66
C LYS A 136 -5.12 -17.78 5.78
N LEU A 137 -5.26 -16.88 6.76
CA LEU A 137 -6.47 -16.08 6.93
C LEU A 137 -6.70 -15.14 5.74
N LEU A 138 -5.67 -14.39 5.34
CA LEU A 138 -5.76 -13.44 4.23
C LEU A 138 -6.00 -14.15 2.89
N TRP A 139 -5.37 -15.32 2.67
CA TRP A 139 -5.65 -16.17 1.51
C TRP A 139 -7.12 -16.59 1.46
N LYS A 140 -7.68 -17.07 2.58
CA LYS A 140 -9.12 -17.43 2.64
C LYS A 140 -10.02 -16.25 2.30
N ILE A 141 -9.72 -15.06 2.80
CA ILE A 141 -10.50 -13.84 2.50
C ILE A 141 -10.42 -13.54 0.99
N ARG A 142 -9.22 -13.54 0.40
CA ARG A 142 -9.07 -13.26 -1.04
C ARG A 142 -9.77 -14.30 -1.92
N CYS A 143 -9.75 -15.57 -1.53
CA CYS A 143 -10.45 -16.63 -2.25
C CYS A 143 -11.97 -16.64 -2.05
N ALA A 144 -12.46 -16.06 -0.96
CA ALA A 144 -13.90 -15.82 -0.78
C ALA A 144 -14.37 -14.67 -1.70
N GLU A 145 -13.57 -13.60 -1.83
CA GLU A 145 -13.88 -12.46 -2.70
C GLU A 145 -13.70 -12.76 -4.20
N ASN A 146 -12.68 -13.54 -4.55
CA ASN A 146 -12.41 -13.95 -5.93
C ASN A 146 -12.02 -15.45 -6.00
N PRO A 147 -13.01 -16.35 -6.06
CA PRO A 147 -12.76 -17.79 -6.07
C PRO A 147 -12.00 -18.30 -7.31
N SER A 148 -12.02 -17.57 -8.42
CA SER A 148 -11.35 -17.95 -9.67
C SER A 148 -9.87 -17.55 -9.73
N ALA A 149 -9.36 -16.87 -8.69
CA ALA A 149 -7.95 -16.51 -8.63
C ALA A 149 -7.06 -17.77 -8.60
N SER A 150 -5.98 -17.75 -9.38
CA SER A 150 -5.07 -18.90 -9.53
C SER A 150 -4.44 -19.37 -8.22
N GLU A 151 -4.32 -18.49 -7.23
CA GLU A 151 -3.81 -18.82 -5.89
C GLU A 151 -4.76 -19.68 -5.06
N CYS A 152 -6.05 -19.74 -5.39
CA CYS A 152 -7.04 -20.47 -4.61
C CYS A 152 -6.97 -21.99 -4.79
N ALA A 153 -6.26 -22.47 -5.82
CA ALA A 153 -5.99 -23.90 -6.00
C ALA A 153 -4.89 -24.42 -5.05
N THR A 154 -4.10 -23.52 -4.44
CA THR A 154 -2.89 -23.86 -3.68
C THR A 154 -2.77 -22.96 -2.45
N PRO A 155 -3.10 -23.46 -1.24
CA PRO A 155 -3.09 -22.66 -0.02
C PRO A 155 -1.73 -22.02 0.29
N GLU A 156 -1.78 -20.79 0.84
CA GLU A 156 -0.63 -20.05 1.38
C GLU A 156 -0.30 -20.41 2.83
#